data_AF-A0A2D7S169-F1
#
_entry.id   AF-A0A2D7S169-F1
#
_cell.length_a   1.000
_cell.length_b   1.000
_cell.length_c   1.000
_cell.angle_alpha   90.00
_cell.angle_beta   90.00
_cell.angle_gamma   90.00
#
_symmetry.space_group_name_H-M   'P 1'
#
loop_
_entity.id
_entity.type
_entity.pdbx_description
1 polymer ?
#
loop_
_entity_poly.entity_id
_entity_poly.type
_entity_poly.pdbx_seq_one_letter_code
_entity_poly.pdbx_strand_id
1 'polypeptide(L)'
;MKKLKQSLLLAMILFGFISKAQTTDCNGVINGPALMDTCGTCHQAYVYDFVTHSVSFIDDTLGLVLGSTEMLVLPDNPQNPYWNDCGITFIQPIAIIKERELVKVIDLLGRESNGQKNKPLFFIYDDGTVEKRIIIE
;
A
#
# COMPACT_ATOMS: atom_id res chain seq x y z
N MET A 1 -20.06 -45.26 37.09
CA MET A 1 -19.17 -44.59 36.11
C MET A 1 -19.84 -44.11 34.82
N LYS A 2 -20.94 -44.73 34.33
CA LYS A 2 -21.60 -44.32 33.07
C LYS A 2 -22.30 -42.94 33.12
N LYS A 3 -22.84 -42.54 34.28
CA LYS A 3 -23.56 -41.26 34.48
C LYS A 3 -22.64 -40.02 34.39
N LEU A 4 -21.37 -40.14 34.79
CA LEU A 4 -20.40 -39.04 34.76
C LEU A 4 -19.92 -38.74 33.33
N LYS A 5 -19.69 -39.78 32.49
CA LYS A 5 -19.38 -39.60 31.06
C LYS A 5 -20.54 -38.96 30.29
N GLN A 6 -21.78 -39.31 30.62
CA GLN A 6 -22.97 -38.76 29.94
C GLN A 6 -23.22 -37.29 30.33
N SER A 7 -22.94 -36.91 31.59
CA SER A 7 -22.98 -35.52 32.06
C SER A 7 -21.86 -34.66 31.45
N LEU A 8 -20.67 -35.23 31.24
CA LEU A 8 -19.55 -34.54 30.60
C LEU A 8 -19.76 -34.38 29.08
N LEU A 9 -20.37 -35.37 28.41
CA LEU A 9 -20.76 -35.26 27.00
C LEU A 9 -21.85 -34.20 26.78
N LEU A 10 -22.82 -34.07 27.69
CA LEU A 10 -23.88 -33.06 27.60
C LEU A 10 -23.34 -31.64 27.82
N ALA A 11 -22.35 -31.48 28.71
CA ALA A 11 -21.69 -30.19 28.97
C ALA A 11 -20.87 -29.70 27.76
N MET A 12 -20.24 -30.60 27.00
CA MET A 12 -19.52 -30.24 25.77
C MET A 12 -20.45 -29.84 24.62
N ILE A 13 -21.69 -30.34 24.60
CA ILE A 13 -22.70 -29.95 23.59
C ILE A 13 -23.32 -28.58 23.94
N LEU A 14 -23.41 -28.23 25.22
CA LEU A 14 -23.86 -26.91 25.68
C LEU A 14 -22.79 -25.81 25.57
N PHE A 15 -21.50 -26.16 25.65
CA PHE A 15 -20.38 -25.23 25.43
C PHE A 15 -19.85 -25.22 23.98
N GLY A 16 -20.35 -26.10 23.09
CA GLY A 16 -19.87 -26.26 21.72
C GLY A 16 -20.45 -25.28 20.69
N PHE A 17 -21.47 -24.51 21.06
CA PHE A 17 -22.01 -23.42 20.25
C PHE A 17 -21.40 -22.08 20.68
N ILE A 18 -20.07 -21.99 20.68
CA ILE A 18 -19.42 -20.68 20.72
C ILE A 18 -19.68 -20.08 19.33
N SER A 19 -20.69 -19.21 19.25
CA SER A 19 -20.97 -18.36 18.11
C SER A 19 -19.65 -17.81 17.58
N LYS A 20 -19.33 -18.07 16.31
CA LYS A 20 -18.24 -17.40 15.61
C LYS A 20 -18.48 -15.91 15.82
N ALA A 21 -17.65 -15.26 16.65
CA ALA A 21 -17.83 -13.85 16.98
C ALA A 21 -17.90 -13.11 15.65
N GLN A 22 -19.03 -12.48 15.37
CA GLN A 22 -19.25 -11.79 14.12
C GLN A 22 -18.18 -10.70 14.05
N THR A 23 -17.25 -10.83 13.11
CA THR A 23 -16.10 -9.93 13.03
C THR A 23 -16.54 -8.67 12.31
N THR A 24 -16.64 -7.57 13.03
CA THR A 24 -16.79 -6.25 12.42
C THR A 24 -15.49 -5.90 11.72
N ASP A 25 -15.59 -5.46 10.48
CA ASP A 25 -14.45 -4.99 9.69
C ASP A 25 -13.94 -3.63 10.19
N CYS A 26 -12.84 -3.14 9.63
CA CYS A 26 -12.26 -1.87 10.09
C CYS A 26 -13.12 -0.64 9.79
N ASN A 27 -14.10 -0.77 8.88
CA ASN A 27 -15.05 0.28 8.52
C ASN A 27 -16.36 0.20 9.34
N GLY A 28 -16.43 -0.69 10.33
CA GLY A 28 -17.60 -0.83 11.21
C GLY A 28 -18.72 -1.70 10.64
N VAL A 29 -18.49 -2.40 9.52
CA VAL A 29 -19.48 -3.26 8.88
C VAL A 29 -19.31 -4.70 9.36
N ILE A 30 -20.41 -5.31 9.80
CA ILE A 30 -20.34 -6.64 10.40
C ILE A 30 -20.20 -7.71 9.31
N ASN A 31 -19.12 -8.49 9.35
CA ASN A 31 -18.66 -9.35 8.24
C ASN A 31 -18.36 -8.59 6.93
N GLY A 32 -18.02 -7.29 7.01
CA GLY A 32 -17.62 -6.52 5.85
C GLY A 32 -16.23 -6.89 5.30
N PRO A 33 -15.89 -6.45 4.09
CA PRO A 33 -14.65 -6.82 3.40
C PRO A 33 -13.48 -5.86 3.69
N ALA A 34 -13.65 -4.81 4.51
CA ALA A 34 -12.59 -3.84 4.75
C ALA A 34 -11.49 -4.40 5.67
N LEU A 35 -10.23 -4.06 5.39
CA LEU A 35 -9.07 -4.55 6.15
C LEU A 35 -8.13 -3.40 6.54
N MET A 36 -7.55 -3.50 7.73
CA MET A 36 -6.45 -2.63 8.14
C MET A 36 -5.15 -3.12 7.51
N ASP A 37 -4.41 -2.18 6.90
CA ASP A 37 -3.06 -2.44 6.42
C ASP A 37 -2.02 -2.35 7.54
N THR A 38 -0.74 -2.56 7.22
CA THR A 38 0.37 -2.45 8.19
C THR A 38 0.66 -1.02 8.62
N CYS A 39 0.15 -0.04 7.89
CA CYS A 39 0.27 1.39 8.18
C CYS A 39 -0.80 1.86 9.19
N GLY A 40 -1.81 1.03 9.47
CA GLY A 40 -2.96 1.38 10.31
C GLY A 40 -4.08 2.11 9.55
N THR A 41 -4.05 2.09 8.22
CA THR A 41 -5.11 2.64 7.38
C THR A 41 -6.15 1.57 7.08
N CYS A 42 -7.43 1.92 7.23
CA CYS A 42 -8.54 1.05 6.86
C CYS A 42 -8.82 1.19 5.36
N HIS A 43 -8.67 0.09 4.63
CA HIS A 43 -8.96 0.04 3.20
C HIS A 43 -10.21 -0.79 2.94
N GLN A 44 -11.14 -0.23 2.16
CA GLN A 44 -12.33 -0.93 1.70
C GLN A 44 -12.04 -1.72 0.43
N ALA A 45 -12.79 -2.81 0.22
CA ALA A 45 -12.85 -3.43 -1.09
C ALA A 45 -13.53 -2.47 -2.09
N TYR A 46 -13.24 -2.64 -3.37
CA TYR A 46 -13.83 -1.80 -4.41
C TYR A 46 -14.10 -2.59 -5.69
N VAL A 47 -15.09 -2.11 -6.44
CA VAL A 47 -15.35 -2.54 -7.81
C VAL A 47 -14.55 -1.64 -8.75
N TYR A 48 -13.80 -2.26 -9.64
CA TYR A 48 -13.05 -1.60 -10.68
C TYR A 48 -13.57 -2.00 -12.05
N ASP A 49 -13.92 -1.01 -12.87
CA ASP A 49 -14.24 -1.21 -14.28
C ASP A 49 -12.98 -1.02 -15.12
N PHE A 50 -12.52 -2.09 -15.78
CA PHE A 50 -11.29 -2.03 -16.58
C PHE A 50 -11.46 -1.36 -17.95
N VAL A 51 -12.70 -1.05 -18.36
CA VAL A 51 -12.98 -0.29 -19.60
C VAL A 51 -13.04 1.20 -19.32
N THR A 52 -13.72 1.61 -18.24
CA THR A 52 -13.86 3.03 -17.89
C THR A 52 -12.81 3.53 -16.89
N HIS A 53 -12.04 2.62 -16.28
CA HIS A 53 -11.09 2.89 -15.19
C HIS A 53 -11.73 3.55 -13.96
N SER A 54 -13.03 3.36 -13.75
CA SER A 54 -13.76 3.87 -12.58
C SER A 54 -13.58 2.95 -11.37
N VAL A 55 -13.51 3.54 -10.17
CA VAL A 55 -13.40 2.86 -8.87
C VAL A 55 -14.61 3.19 -8.01
N SER A 56 -15.29 2.16 -7.52
CA SER A 56 -16.44 2.27 -6.62
C SER A 56 -16.19 1.47 -5.35
N PHE A 57 -15.99 2.14 -4.22
CA PHE A 57 -15.79 1.49 -2.92
C PHE A 57 -17.08 0.83 -2.42
N ILE A 58 -16.93 -0.31 -1.75
CA ILE A 58 -18.06 -1.08 -1.21
C ILE A 58 -17.89 -1.30 0.30
N ASP A 59 -19.02 -1.20 1.01
CA ASP A 59 -19.10 -1.48 2.45
C ASP A 59 -19.36 -2.96 2.72
N ASP A 60 -20.04 -3.67 1.82
CA ASP A 60 -20.39 -5.08 1.94
C ASP A 60 -20.46 -5.72 0.54
N THR A 61 -20.36 -7.05 0.49
CA THR A 61 -20.49 -7.88 -0.71
C THR A 61 -21.90 -8.46 -0.89
N LEU A 62 -22.80 -8.29 0.10
CA LEU A 62 -24.18 -8.77 0.02
C LEU A 62 -24.94 -8.13 -1.15
N GLY A 63 -25.38 -8.95 -2.10
CA GLY A 63 -26.15 -8.49 -3.26
C GLY A 63 -25.31 -7.80 -4.34
N LEU A 64 -23.98 -7.88 -4.26
CA LEU A 64 -23.10 -7.34 -5.29
C LEU A 64 -23.29 -8.12 -6.61
N VAL A 65 -23.66 -7.41 -7.66
CA VAL A 65 -23.74 -7.93 -9.03
C VAL A 65 -22.73 -7.17 -9.86
N LEU A 66 -21.74 -7.90 -10.38
CA LEU A 66 -20.70 -7.33 -11.25
C LEU A 66 -21.17 -7.35 -12.71
N GLY A 67 -20.92 -6.26 -13.42
CA GLY A 67 -21.02 -6.20 -14.87
C GLY A 67 -19.92 -7.00 -15.57
N SER A 68 -20.02 -7.16 -16.89
CA SER A 68 -19.04 -7.90 -17.70
C SER A 68 -17.65 -7.26 -17.74
N THR A 69 -17.55 -5.97 -17.40
CA THR A 69 -16.30 -5.19 -17.41
C THR A 69 -15.83 -4.83 -16.01
N GLU A 70 -16.47 -5.37 -14.98
CA GLU A 70 -16.23 -5.01 -13.59
C GLU A 70 -15.57 -6.17 -12.85
N MET A 71 -14.67 -5.83 -11.93
CA MET A 71 -14.05 -6.79 -11.04
C MET A 71 -14.00 -6.27 -9.61
N LEU A 72 -14.22 -7.17 -8.66
CA LEU A 72 -14.00 -6.90 -7.25
C LEU A 72 -12.49 -6.97 -6.95
N VAL A 73 -11.95 -5.91 -6.39
CA VAL A 73 -10.59 -5.84 -5.84
C VAL A 73 -10.67 -5.82 -4.33
N LEU A 74 -10.06 -6.82 -3.69
CA LEU A 74 -9.93 -6.89 -2.24
C LEU A 74 -8.75 -6.04 -1.75
N PRO A 75 -8.81 -5.49 -0.52
CA PRO A 75 -7.76 -4.64 0.00
C PRO A 75 -6.37 -5.29 -0.06
N ASP A 76 -6.22 -6.54 0.38
CA ASP A 76 -4.94 -7.25 0.49
C ASP A 76 -4.47 -7.93 -0.81
N ASN A 77 -5.12 -7.64 -1.94
CA ASN A 77 -4.70 -8.16 -3.22
C ASN A 77 -3.28 -7.64 -3.57
N PRO A 78 -2.32 -8.50 -3.96
CA PRO A 78 -0.97 -8.07 -4.34
C PRO A 78 -0.90 -7.05 -5.49
N GLN A 79 -1.95 -6.97 -6.30
CA GLN A 79 -2.07 -6.03 -7.42
C GLN A 79 -2.80 -4.73 -7.04
N ASN A 80 -3.25 -4.58 -5.78
CA ASN A 80 -3.87 -3.36 -5.30
C ASN A 80 -2.81 -2.30 -4.99
N PRO A 81 -2.71 -1.20 -5.77
CA PRO A 81 -1.70 -0.17 -5.55
C PRO A 81 -1.90 0.62 -4.24
N TYR A 82 -3.10 0.57 -3.64
CA TYR A 82 -3.39 1.30 -2.40
C TYR A 82 -2.98 0.53 -1.14
N TRP A 83 -2.69 -0.78 -1.24
CA TRP A 83 -2.43 -1.62 -0.08
C TRP A 83 -1.01 -1.44 0.47
N ASN A 84 -0.91 -1.08 1.75
CA ASN A 84 0.35 -0.71 2.41
C ASN A 84 1.08 0.47 1.73
N ASP A 85 0.38 1.32 0.99
CA ASP A 85 0.91 2.61 0.58
C ASP A 85 0.80 3.58 1.77
N CYS A 86 1.72 3.46 2.72
CA CYS A 86 1.64 4.20 3.99
C CYS A 86 1.66 5.72 3.84
N GLY A 87 1.98 6.24 2.64
CA GLY A 87 2.34 7.63 2.45
C GLY A 87 3.58 7.99 3.25
N ILE A 88 4.53 8.71 2.67
CA ILE A 88 5.59 9.27 3.49
C ILE A 88 4.98 10.46 4.25
N THR A 89 4.43 10.23 5.43
CA THR A 89 4.28 11.30 6.41
C THR A 89 5.70 11.62 6.88
N PHE A 90 6.35 12.57 6.18
CA PHE A 90 7.72 12.99 6.46
C PHE A 90 7.82 13.59 7.86
N ILE A 91 8.00 12.72 8.85
CA ILE A 91 8.78 13.00 10.04
C ILE A 91 9.91 11.97 10.04
N GLN A 92 10.81 12.11 9.06
CA GLN A 92 12.13 11.49 9.17
C GLN A 92 12.83 12.16 10.36
N PRO A 93 13.39 11.42 11.33
CA PRO A 93 14.26 12.02 12.32
C PRO A 93 15.39 12.75 11.60
N ILE A 94 15.69 13.98 12.03
CA ILE A 94 16.62 14.96 11.46
C ILE A 94 18.04 14.41 11.14
N ALA A 95 18.38 13.19 11.54
CA ALA A 95 19.68 12.58 11.38
C ALA A 95 19.95 11.87 10.01
N ILE A 96 18.98 11.78 9.09
CA ILE A 96 19.15 11.01 7.83
C ILE A 96 19.16 11.89 6.56
N ILE A 97 19.09 13.22 6.67
CA ILE A 97 19.34 14.07 5.48
C ILE A 97 20.85 14.18 5.28
N LYS A 98 21.45 13.16 4.65
CA LYS A 98 22.78 13.33 4.07
C LYS A 98 22.63 14.35 2.94
N GLU A 99 23.28 15.50 3.07
CA GLU A 99 23.42 16.40 1.93
C GLU A 99 24.13 15.63 0.81
N ARG A 100 23.50 15.50 -0.36
CA ARG A 100 24.09 14.81 -1.51
C ARG A 100 25.40 15.48 -1.90
N GLU A 101 26.40 14.66 -2.18
CA GLU A 101 27.75 15.11 -2.52
C GLU A 101 27.94 15.07 -4.03
N LEU A 102 28.55 16.12 -4.60
CA LEU A 102 28.88 16.16 -6.02
C LEU A 102 30.04 15.20 -6.30
N VAL A 103 29.78 14.14 -7.08
CA VAL A 103 30.79 13.14 -7.44
C VAL A 103 31.59 13.57 -8.65
N LYS A 104 30.91 13.99 -9.72
CA LYS A 104 31.58 14.37 -10.98
C LYS A 104 30.75 15.33 -11.82
N VAL A 105 31.45 16.11 -12.64
CA VAL A 105 30.85 16.96 -13.66
C VAL A 105 31.35 16.52 -15.03
N ILE A 106 30.44 16.18 -15.93
CA ILE A 106 30.77 15.71 -17.28
C ILE A 106 30.07 16.54 -18.34
N ASP A 107 30.64 16.58 -19.55
CA ASP A 107 29.98 17.13 -20.73
C ASP A 107 29.06 16.10 -21.42
N LEU A 108 28.40 16.50 -22.51
CA LEU A 108 27.55 15.61 -23.33
C LEU A 108 28.25 14.37 -23.87
N LEU A 109 29.58 14.41 -24.02
CA LEU A 109 30.37 13.28 -24.51
C LEU A 109 30.89 12.41 -23.36
N GLY A 110 30.50 12.70 -22.11
CA GLY A 110 30.92 11.95 -20.94
C GLY A 110 32.33 12.27 -20.46
N ARG A 111 32.94 13.36 -20.94
CA ARG A 111 34.28 13.80 -20.52
C ARG A 111 34.18 14.66 -19.28
N GLU A 112 35.09 14.48 -18.33
CA GLU A 112 35.16 15.33 -17.14
C GLU A 112 35.36 16.80 -17.53
N SER A 113 34.61 17.68 -16.88
CA SER A 113 34.57 19.09 -17.20
C SER A 113 34.49 19.92 -15.94
N ASN A 114 35.35 20.93 -15.83
CA ASN A 114 35.40 21.80 -14.66
C ASN A 114 34.42 22.99 -14.73
N GLY A 115 33.18 22.75 -15.18
CA GLY A 115 32.19 23.84 -15.25
C GLY A 115 32.34 24.80 -16.43
N GLN A 116 32.64 24.28 -17.63
CA GLN A 116 32.82 25.12 -18.83
C GLN A 116 31.58 25.96 -19.15
N LYS A 117 31.78 27.24 -19.47
CA LYS A 117 30.71 28.16 -19.90
C LYS A 117 30.18 27.79 -21.29
N ASN A 118 28.93 28.17 -21.56
CA ASN A 118 28.20 28.02 -22.82
C ASN A 118 28.16 26.58 -23.35
N LYS A 119 28.31 25.60 -22.46
CA LYS A 119 28.21 24.17 -22.76
C LYS A 119 27.25 23.50 -21.78
N PRO A 120 26.48 22.51 -22.23
CA PRO A 120 25.68 21.66 -21.35
C PRO A 120 26.58 20.75 -20.52
N LEU A 121 26.32 20.75 -19.22
CA LEU A 121 27.05 20.00 -18.20
C LEU A 121 26.09 19.13 -17.41
N PHE A 122 26.56 17.95 -17.00
CA PHE A 122 25.86 17.03 -16.12
C PHE A 122 26.62 16.93 -14.80
N PHE A 123 25.97 17.34 -13.73
CA PHE A 123 26.43 17.23 -12.35
C PHE A 123 25.87 15.94 -11.78
N ILE A 124 26.73 14.99 -11.47
CA ILE A 124 26.36 13.66 -10.99
C ILE A 124 26.65 13.60 -9.50
N TYR A 125 25.64 13.22 -8.74
CA TYR A 125 25.68 13.14 -7.28
C TYR A 125 25.80 11.68 -6.81
N ASP A 126 26.22 11.49 -5.56
CA ASP A 126 26.44 10.19 -4.93
C ASP A 126 25.14 9.40 -4.69
N ASP A 127 24.02 10.09 -4.56
CA ASP A 127 22.66 9.54 -4.50
C ASP A 127 22.12 9.05 -5.86
N GLY A 128 22.90 9.21 -6.94
CA GLY A 128 22.50 8.85 -8.31
C GLY A 128 21.70 9.94 -9.04
N THR A 129 21.40 11.06 -8.40
CA THR A 129 20.76 12.21 -9.04
C THR A 129 21.69 12.84 -10.07
N VAL A 130 21.13 13.35 -11.17
CA VAL A 130 21.87 14.08 -12.20
C VAL A 130 21.21 15.42 -12.50
N GLU A 131 21.97 16.50 -12.40
CA GLU A 131 21.51 17.84 -12.78
C GLU A 131 22.15 18.32 -14.07
N LYS A 132 21.34 18.92 -14.94
CA LYS A 132 21.78 19.44 -16.23
C LYS A 132 21.83 20.96 -16.15
N ARG A 133 23.00 21.56 -16.38
CA ARG A 133 23.20 23.02 -16.29
C ARG A 133 23.96 23.55 -17.52
N ILE A 134 23.66 24.79 -17.90
CA ILE A 134 24.46 25.58 -18.85
C ILE A 134 24.89 26.84 -18.11
N ILE A 135 26.19 27.02 -17.93
CA ILE A 135 26.75 28.22 -17.28
C ILE A 135 26.96 29.27 -18.37
N ILE A 136 26.28 30.42 -18.28
CA ILE A 136 26.37 31.49 -19.29
C ILE A 136 27.38 32.55 -18.80
N GLU A 137 28.00 33.27 -19.74
CA GLU A 137 28.83 34.47 -19.46
C GLU A 137 28.00 35.75 -19.37
#